data_AF-A0A0T6BI41-F1
#
_entry.id   AF-A0A0T6BI41-F1
#
_cell.length_a   1.000
_cell.length_b   1.000
_cell.length_c   1.000
_cell.angle_alpha   90.00
_cell.angle_beta   90.00
_cell.angle_gamma   90.00
#
_symmetry.space_group_name_H-M   'P 1'
#
loop_
_entity.id
_entity.type
_entity.pdbx_description
1 polymer ?
#
loop_
_entity_poly.entity_id
_entity_poly.type
_entity_poly.pdbx_seq_one_letter_code
_entity_poly.pdbx_strand_id
1 'polypeptide(L)' 'MFGDKKKEIQEYLIKEGYDIKEFLKKNGDWYYFKVETFWSGVHTVKVKHGFFGYDKQKV' A
#
# COMPACT_ATOMS: atom_id res chain seq x y z
N MET A 1 -7.03 7.44 15.73
CA MET A 1 -6.35 8.01 14.54
C MET A 1 -5.98 6.90 13.55
N PHE A 2 -6.95 6.35 12.81
CA PHE A 2 -6.70 5.34 11.76
C PHE A 2 -6.40 5.98 10.38
N GLY A 3 -6.76 7.27 10.22
CA GLY A 3 -6.56 8.02 8.98
C GLY A 3 -5.09 8.27 8.65
N ASP A 4 -4.27 8.55 9.68
CA ASP A 4 -2.87 8.96 9.49
C ASP A 4 -2.03 7.81 8.92
N LYS A 5 -2.14 6.61 9.50
CA LYS A 5 -1.42 5.42 9.02
C LYS A 5 -1.76 5.04 7.58
N LYS A 6 -3.04 5.14 7.19
CA LYS A 6 -3.44 4.85 5.81
C LYS A 6 -2.81 5.86 4.86
N LYS A 7 -2.87 7.16 5.21
CA LYS A 7 -2.30 8.24 4.40
C LYS A 7 -0.79 8.09 4.25
N GLU A 8 -0.07 7.79 5.32
CA GLU A 8 1.38 7.55 5.27
C GLU A 8 1.75 6.38 4.34
N ILE A 9 0.99 5.27 4.39
CA ILE A 9 1.19 4.13 3.49
C ILE A 9 0.91 4.54 2.03
N GLN A 10 -0.12 5.36 1.79
CA GLN A 10 -0.41 5.85 0.45
C GLN A 10 0.73 6.75 -0.07
N GLU A 11 1.24 7.66 0.75
CA GLU A 11 2.39 8.50 0.39
C GLU A 11 3.65 7.66 0.12
N TYR A 12 3.89 6.60 0.90
CA TYR A 12 4.97 5.66 0.67
C TYR A 12 4.84 4.95 -0.69
N LEU A 13 3.65 4.42 -1.00
CA LEU A 13 3.38 3.76 -2.29
C LEU A 13 3.55 4.71 -3.48
N ILE A 14 3.08 5.95 -3.37
CA ILE A 14 3.24 6.97 -4.41
C ILE A 14 4.73 7.30 -4.62
N LYS A 15 5.51 7.44 -3.53
CA LYS A 15 6.96 7.69 -3.62
C LYS A 15 7.73 6.55 -4.30
N GLU A 16 7.24 5.31 -4.18
CA GLU A 16 7.80 4.17 -4.90
C GLU A 16 7.34 4.05 -6.36
N GLY A 17 6.47 4.95 -6.82
CA GLY A 17 5.99 4.97 -8.20
C GLY A 17 4.76 4.10 -8.45
N TYR A 18 4.03 3.72 -7.40
CA TYR A 18 2.72 3.10 -7.54
C TYR A 18 1.62 4.16 -7.68
N ASP A 19 0.76 3.97 -8.67
CA ASP A 19 -0.49 4.71 -8.76
C ASP A 19 -1.58 3.96 -7.98
N ILE A 20 -2.09 4.57 -6.92
CA ILE A 20 -3.07 3.93 -6.04
C ILE A 20 -4.46 4.11 -6.62
N LYS A 21 -5.02 3.03 -7.17
CA LYS A 21 -6.38 3.04 -7.71
C LYS A 21 -7.43 2.93 -6.63
N GLU A 22 -7.24 2.00 -5.70
CA GLU A 22 -8.28 1.65 -4.74
C GLU A 22 -7.69 1.08 -3.46
N PHE A 23 -8.30 1.45 -2.32
CA PHE A 23 -8.06 0.77 -1.06
C PHE A 23 -9.08 -0.36 -0.92
N LEU A 24 -8.60 -1.60 -0.86
CA LEU A 24 -9.47 -2.78 -0.84
C LEU A 24 -9.99 -3.07 0.57
N LYS A 25 -9.08 -3.28 1.51
CA LYS A 25 -9.42 -3.63 2.89
C LYS A 25 -8.21 -3.51 3.82
N LYS A 26 -8.49 -3.48 5.12
CA LYS A 26 -7.51 -3.69 6.18
C LYS A 26 -7.77 -5.06 6.82
N ASN A 27 -6.74 -5.88 6.95
CA ASN A 27 -6.80 -7.16 7.65
C ASN A 27 -5.69 -7.21 8.72
N GLY A 28 -6.06 -7.07 10.00
CA GLY A 28 -5.09 -6.88 11.07
C GLY A 28 -4.23 -5.63 10.82
N ASP A 29 -2.90 -5.81 10.74
CA ASP A 29 -1.95 -4.74 10.45
C ASP A 29 -1.69 -4.53 8.94
N TRP A 30 -2.22 -5.40 8.09
CA TRP A 30 -2.05 -5.31 6.64
C TRP A 30 -3.12 -4.45 5.99
N TYR A 31 -2.67 -3.53 5.15
CA TYR A 31 -3.49 -2.68 4.31
C TYR A 31 -3.34 -3.13 2.86
N TYR A 32 -4.46 -3.45 2.21
CA TYR A 32 -4.50 -3.93 0.84
C TYR A 32 -4.88 -2.80 -0.09
N PHE A 33 -4.04 -2.57 -1.10
CA PHE A 33 -4.25 -1.55 -2.11
C PHE A 33 -4.17 -2.19 -3.49
N LYS A 34 -5.12 -1.81 -4.34
CA LYS A 34 -5.04 -2.02 -5.78
C LYS A 34 -4.21 -0.87 -6.35
N VAL A 35 -3.08 -1.22 -6.92
CA VAL A 35 -2.11 -0.28 -7.46
C VAL A 35 -1.85 -0.58 -8.93
N GLU A 36 -1.43 0.44 -9.66
CA GLU A 36 -0.94 0.30 -11.02
C GLU A 36 0.52 0.76 -11.07
N THR A 37 1.31 0.05 -11.87
CA THR A 37 2.67 0.47 -12.21
C THR A 37 2.82 0.47 -13.71
N PHE A 38 3.63 1.38 -14.23
CA PHE A 38 3.88 1.49 -15.66
C PHE A 38 4.39 0.17 -16.28
N TRP A 39 5.15 -0.62 -15.52
CA TRP A 39 5.79 -1.84 -16.01
C TRP A 39 4.99 -3.14 -15.79
N SER A 40 4.22 -3.25 -14.69
CA SER A 40 3.49 -4.48 -14.33
C SER A 40 1.97 -4.34 -14.42
N GLY A 41 1.46 -3.19 -14.85
CA GLY A 41 0.03 -2.92 -14.91
C GLY A 41 -0.64 -2.95 -13.52
N VAL A 42 -1.94 -3.21 -13.52
CA VAL A 42 -2.78 -3.24 -12.32
C VAL A 42 -2.55 -4.54 -11.54
N HIS A 43 -2.18 -4.41 -10.27
CA HIS A 43 -2.03 -5.53 -9.33
C HIS A 43 -2.36 -5.11 -7.90
N THR A 44 -2.40 -6.08 -6.99
CA THR A 44 -2.68 -5.81 -5.58
C THR A 44 -1.39 -5.88 -4.76
N VAL A 45 -1.22 -4.95 -3.85
CA VAL A 45 -0.16 -4.96 -2.85
C VAL A 45 -0.77 -4.94 -1.46
N LYS A 46 -0.14 -5.65 -0.54
CA LYS A 46 -0.40 -5.54 0.89
C LYS A 46 0.79 -4.83 1.54
N VAL A 47 0.50 -3.86 2.39
CA VAL A 47 1.51 -3.10 3.13
C VAL A 47 1.16 -3.10 4.60
N LYS A 48 2.12 -3.37 5.47
CA LYS A 48 1.99 -3.16 6.91
C LYS A 48 3.13 -2.30 7.43
N HIS A 49 2.90 -1.68 8.57
CA HIS A 49 3.97 -1.03 9.32
C HIS A 49 4.73 -2.10 10.11
N GLY A 50 6.00 -2.30 9.78
CA GLY A 50 6.94 -3.17 10.48
C GLY A 50 7.89 -2.38 11.38
N PHE A 51 8.75 -3.10 12.11
CA PHE A 51 9.69 -2.49 13.06
C PHE A 51 10.76 -1.61 12.39
N PHE A 52 11.06 -1.87 11.12
CA PHE A 52 12.07 -1.13 10.33
C PHE A 52 11.45 -0.28 9.19
N GLY A 53 10.15 0.04 9.25
CA GLY A 53 9.47 0.82 8.23
C GLY A 53 8.26 0.10 7.64
N TYR A 54 8.15 0.07 6.31
CA TYR A 54 7.01 -0.56 5.62
C TYR A 54 7.39 -1.91 5.03
N ASP A 55 6.63 -2.94 5.38
CA ASP A 55 6.71 -4.26 4.75
C ASP A 55 5.65 -4.31 3.65
N LYS A 56 6.10 -4.37 2.40
CA LYS A 56 5.27 -4.37 1.19
C LYS A 56 5.43 -5.70 0.47
N GLN A 57 4.31 -6.33 0.13
CA GLN A 57 4.29 -7.58 -0.63
C GLN A 57 3.24 -7.50 -1.75
N LYS A 58 3.60 -7.97 -2.95
CA LYS A 58 2.66 -8.17 -4.05
C LYS A 58 1.81 -9.42 -3.76
N VAL A 59 0.50 -9.32 -4.00
CA VAL A 59 -0.47 -10.40 -3.86
C VAL A 59 -0.86 -10.93 -5.23
#